data_AF-A0A3Q2E9J3-F1
#
_entry.id   AF-A0A3Q2E9J3-F1
#
_cell.length_a   1.000
_cell.length_b   1.000
_cell.length_c   1.000
_cell.angle_alpha   90.00
_cell.angle_beta   90.00
_cell.angle_gamma   90.00
#
_symmetry.space_group_name_H-M   'P 1'
#
loop_
_entity.id
_entity.type
_entity.pdbx_description
1 polymer ?
#
loop_
_entity_poly.entity_id
_entity_poly.type
_entity_poly.pdbx_seq_one_letter_code
_entity_poly.pdbx_strand_id
1 'polypeptide(L)'
;MKWEILKAGNDLEVMRGEVLVFPTNCPECNAPASTNMKLVQIPHFKEVIIMATNCDSCGHRTNEVKSGAATEQLGTKITLHITDPSDMTRDVLKSETCAVLIPELEFELGMAALGGKFTTLEGLLQDIKDLIVSKNPFICGDSSSSDRLDKLKEFGEKIEKILAGQMKVHIILDDPAGNSYLQNVYAPEADPEMTVEKYTRTFEQNEELGLNDMKTENYQQEK
;
A
#
# COMPACT_ATOMS: atom_id res chain seq x y z
N MET A 1 14.11 23.56 37.83
CA MET A 1 13.60 23.63 36.44
C MET A 1 12.23 22.98 36.43
N LYS A 2 11.19 23.80 36.29
CA LYS A 2 9.80 23.35 36.22
C LYS A 2 9.56 22.85 34.80
N TRP A 3 9.26 21.57 34.64
CA TRP A 3 8.74 21.04 33.39
C TRP A 3 7.26 21.42 33.33
N GLU A 4 6.94 22.45 32.57
CA GLU A 4 5.55 22.72 32.21
C GLU A 4 5.11 21.66 31.21
N ILE A 5 4.27 20.73 31.68
CA ILE A 5 3.55 19.80 30.83
C ILE A 5 2.58 20.64 30.00
N LEU A 6 2.95 20.94 28.76
CA LEU A 6 2.05 21.52 27.78
C LEU A 6 0.84 20.58 27.64
N LYS A 7 -0.35 21.13 27.81
CA LYS A 7 -1.62 20.41 27.70
C LYS A 7 -1.72 19.81 26.29
N ALA A 8 -1.80 18.48 26.21
CA ALA A 8 -1.92 17.67 24.99
C ALA A 8 -3.23 17.87 24.19
N GLY A 9 -3.92 18.99 24.35
CA GLY A 9 -5.27 19.23 23.79
C GLY A 9 -5.31 20.02 22.48
N ASN A 10 -4.18 20.49 21.95
CA ASN A 10 -4.14 21.39 20.78
C ASN A 10 -3.16 20.97 19.67
N ASP A 11 -2.43 19.86 19.82
CA ASP A 11 -1.33 19.46 18.91
C ASP A 11 -1.81 18.75 17.64
N LEU A 12 -2.87 17.94 17.71
CA LEU A 12 -3.30 17.11 16.58
C LEU A 12 -3.88 17.91 15.41
N GLU A 13 -4.63 18.98 15.67
CA GLU A 13 -5.12 19.87 14.60
C GLU A 13 -3.99 20.68 13.95
N VAL A 14 -2.98 21.06 14.75
CA VAL A 14 -1.77 21.72 14.24
C VAL A 14 -0.96 20.76 13.36
N MET A 15 -0.79 19.49 13.79
CA MET A 15 -0.13 18.45 13.00
C MET A 15 -0.85 18.10 11.68
N ARG A 16 -2.18 18.31 11.59
CA ARG A 16 -2.93 18.17 10.33
C ARG A 16 -2.65 19.30 9.34
N GLY A 17 -2.39 20.51 9.84
CA GLY A 17 -2.15 21.71 9.03
C GLY A 17 -0.70 21.86 8.56
N GLU A 18 0.25 21.27 9.27
CA GLU A 18 1.68 21.49 9.04
C GLU A 18 2.40 20.25 8.49
N VAL A 19 3.47 20.48 7.72
CA VAL A 19 4.40 19.42 7.33
C VAL A 19 5.48 19.36 8.40
N LEU A 20 5.57 18.23 9.10
CA LEU A 20 6.61 17.97 10.09
C LEU A 20 7.86 17.48 9.37
N VAL A 21 9.03 18.03 9.70
CA VAL A 21 10.30 17.62 9.11
C VAL A 21 11.19 17.08 10.20
N PHE A 22 11.67 15.85 10.05
CA PHE A 22 12.64 15.27 10.97
C PHE A 22 13.90 14.78 10.22
N PRO A 23 15.08 14.96 10.82
CA PRO A 23 16.32 14.44 10.26
C PRO A 23 16.37 12.92 10.41
N THR A 24 16.79 12.23 9.35
CA THR A 24 17.00 10.77 9.32
C THR A 24 18.21 10.44 8.45
N ASN A 25 18.54 9.16 8.30
CA ASN A 25 19.51 8.70 7.33
C ASN A 25 18.81 8.15 6.07
N CYS A 26 19.42 8.36 4.91
CA CYS A 26 18.95 7.77 3.66
C CYS A 26 19.03 6.23 3.74
N PRO A 27 17.96 5.49 3.42
CA PRO A 27 17.97 4.02 3.48
C PRO A 27 18.94 3.39 2.46
N GLU A 28 19.28 4.12 1.39
CA GLU A 28 20.15 3.63 0.32
C GLU A 28 21.64 3.90 0.58
N CYS A 29 22.00 5.14 0.91
CA CYS A 29 23.41 5.56 1.03
C CYS A 29 23.84 5.92 2.46
N ASN A 30 22.91 5.85 3.42
CA ASN A 30 23.12 6.21 4.82
C ASN A 30 23.59 7.66 5.07
N ALA A 31 23.58 8.52 4.04
CA ALA A 31 23.86 9.94 4.20
C ALA A 31 22.74 10.63 4.99
N PRO A 32 23.03 11.72 5.74
CA PRO A 32 22.01 12.53 6.38
C PRO A 32 20.97 13.02 5.37
N ALA A 33 19.70 12.78 5.65
CA ALA A 33 18.55 13.18 4.83
C ALA A 33 17.45 13.76 5.74
N SER A 34 16.44 14.38 5.12
CA SER A 34 15.25 14.82 5.83
C SER A 34 14.04 14.03 5.32
N THR A 35 13.17 13.64 6.24
CA THR A 35 11.88 13.05 5.92
C THR A 35 10.78 14.04 6.29
N ASN A 36 9.95 14.36 5.30
CA ASN A 36 8.75 15.16 5.48
C ASN A 36 7.60 14.23 5.85
N MET A 37 6.96 14.49 6.98
CA MET A 37 5.77 13.78 7.44
C MET A 37 4.56 14.70 7.37
N LYS A 38 3.47 14.18 6.81
CA LYS A 38 2.18 14.86 6.80
C LYS A 38 1.07 13.90 7.19
N LEU A 39 0.25 14.34 8.14
CA LEU A 39 -1.02 13.68 8.44
C LEU A 39 -2.03 14.06 7.36
N VAL A 40 -2.56 13.06 6.66
CA VAL A 40 -3.53 13.27 5.59
C VAL A 40 -4.79 12.47 5.90
N GLN A 41 -5.92 13.17 5.92
CA GLN A 41 -7.23 12.53 5.98
C GLN A 41 -7.72 12.33 4.55
N ILE A 42 -7.72 11.09 4.08
CA ILE A 42 -8.24 10.75 2.76
C ILE A 42 -9.77 10.77 2.85
N PRO A 43 -10.48 11.56 2.02
CA PRO A 43 -11.94 11.56 2.01
C PRO A 43 -12.50 10.14 1.83
N HIS A 44 -13.53 9.79 2.62
CA HIS A 44 -14.13 8.45 2.61
C HIS A 44 -13.16 7.30 3.01
N PHE A 45 -12.00 7.63 3.55
CA PHE A 45 -11.05 6.69 4.14
C PHE A 45 -10.51 7.22 5.47
N LYS A 46 -9.64 6.45 6.12
CA LYS A 46 -9.05 6.80 7.41
C LYS A 46 -7.87 7.76 7.27
N GLU A 47 -7.41 8.24 8.42
CA GLU A 47 -6.23 9.06 8.54
C GLU A 47 -4.95 8.24 8.27
N VAL A 48 -4.12 8.76 7.38
CA VAL A 48 -2.84 8.17 7.01
C VAL A 48 -1.70 9.15 7.22
N ILE A 49 -0.52 8.62 7.47
CA ILE A 49 0.72 9.35 7.65
C ILE A 49 1.55 9.14 6.39
N ILE A 50 1.78 10.20 5.63
CA ILE A 50 2.66 10.18 4.47
C ILE A 50 4.04 10.63 4.91
N MET A 51 5.06 9.80 4.65
CA MET A 51 6.46 10.04 4.95
C MET A 51 7.26 10.06 3.64
N ALA A 52 7.75 11.24 3.27
CA ALA A 52 8.49 11.46 2.04
C ALA A 52 9.96 11.79 2.35
N THR A 53 10.88 10.91 1.97
CA THR A 53 12.32 11.13 2.13
C THR A 53 12.94 11.46 0.78
N ASN A 54 13.67 12.56 0.70
CA ASN A 54 14.43 12.96 -0.50
C ASN A 54 15.89 13.15 -0.10
N CYS A 55 16.79 12.37 -0.70
CA CYS A 55 18.21 12.42 -0.41
C CYS A 55 18.96 13.26 -1.46
N ASP A 56 19.55 14.37 -1.04
CA ASP A 56 20.32 15.25 -1.92
C ASP A 56 21.67 14.65 -2.36
N SER A 57 22.19 13.66 -1.61
CA SER A 57 23.49 13.05 -1.90
C SER A 57 23.44 12.01 -3.03
N CYS A 58 22.42 11.15 -3.05
CA CYS A 58 22.29 10.08 -4.05
C CYS A 58 21.05 10.20 -4.95
N GLY A 59 20.15 11.16 -4.69
CA GLY A 59 18.91 11.35 -5.44
C GLY A 59 17.79 10.36 -5.10
N HIS A 60 17.97 9.51 -4.09
CA HIS A 60 16.95 8.56 -3.65
C HIS A 60 15.70 9.29 -3.14
N ARG A 61 14.52 8.85 -3.61
CA ARG A 61 13.21 9.36 -3.23
C ARG A 61 12.30 8.21 -2.84
N THR A 62 11.67 8.32 -1.68
CA THR A 62 10.65 7.37 -1.22
C THR A 62 9.44 8.12 -0.67
N ASN A 63 8.26 7.59 -0.92
CA ASN A 63 6.98 8.04 -0.36
C ASN A 63 6.34 6.83 0.32
N GLU A 64 6.53 6.74 1.63
CA GLU A 64 5.93 5.71 2.47
C GLU A 64 4.62 6.24 3.04
N VAL A 65 3.60 5.39 3.09
CA VAL A 65 2.32 5.70 3.72
C VAL A 65 2.03 4.67 4.78
N LYS A 66 1.80 5.16 5.99
CA LYS A 66 1.48 4.35 7.16
C LYS A 66 0.09 4.71 7.65
N SER A 67 -0.64 3.72 8.15
CA SER A 67 -1.92 4.01 8.80
C SER A 67 -1.65 4.73 10.13
N GLY A 68 -2.34 5.85 10.35
CA GLY A 68 -2.29 6.55 11.65
C GLY A 68 -3.21 5.91 12.70
N ALA A 69 -4.07 4.98 12.28
CA ALA A 69 -5.00 4.26 13.12
C ALA A 69 -4.46 2.88 13.52
N ALA A 70 -5.03 2.33 14.60
CA ALA A 70 -4.81 0.94 14.97
C ALA A 70 -5.28 -0.02 13.87
N THR A 71 -4.72 -1.23 13.84
CA THR A 71 -5.16 -2.30 12.97
C THR A 71 -6.67 -2.52 13.11
N GLU A 72 -7.37 -2.61 11.98
CA GLU A 72 -8.83 -2.81 11.99
C GLU A 72 -9.19 -4.15 12.65
N GLN A 73 -10.43 -4.25 13.15
CA GLN A 73 -10.95 -5.50 13.71
C GLN A 73 -11.14 -6.58 12.63
N LEU A 74 -11.42 -6.16 11.40
CA LEU A 74 -11.72 -7.02 10.25
C LEU A 74 -10.73 -6.76 9.12
N GLY A 75 -10.44 -7.81 8.36
CA GLY A 75 -9.78 -7.68 7.07
C GLY A 75 -10.73 -7.06 6.04
N THR A 76 -10.17 -6.45 5.00
CA THR A 76 -10.94 -5.83 3.92
C THR A 76 -10.44 -6.36 2.58
N LYS A 77 -11.38 -6.84 1.77
CA LYS A 77 -11.17 -7.24 0.38
C LYS A 77 -11.90 -6.27 -0.53
N ILE A 78 -11.16 -5.60 -1.41
CA ILE A 78 -11.69 -4.68 -2.40
C ILE A 78 -11.51 -5.32 -3.76
N THR A 79 -12.59 -5.54 -4.50
CA THR A 79 -12.54 -6.04 -5.88
C THR A 79 -13.04 -4.94 -6.80
N LEU A 80 -12.25 -4.56 -7.80
CA LEU A 80 -12.64 -3.64 -8.86
C LEU A 80 -12.56 -4.35 -10.21
N HIS A 81 -13.65 -4.32 -10.96
CA HIS A 81 -13.65 -4.72 -12.36
C HIS A 81 -13.28 -3.51 -13.22
N ILE A 82 -12.10 -3.58 -13.82
CA ILE A 82 -11.58 -2.51 -14.69
C ILE A 82 -12.32 -2.60 -16.02
N THR A 83 -13.13 -1.58 -16.31
CA THR A 83 -13.98 -1.57 -17.52
C THR A 83 -13.68 -0.41 -18.45
N ASP A 84 -13.12 0.68 -17.93
CA ASP A 84 -12.87 1.92 -18.66
C ASP A 84 -11.44 2.43 -18.44
N PRO A 85 -10.79 3.06 -19.43
CA PRO A 85 -9.48 3.68 -19.25
C PRO A 85 -9.41 4.71 -18.11
N SER A 86 -10.53 5.37 -17.77
CA SER A 86 -10.58 6.31 -16.65
C SER A 86 -10.34 5.65 -15.29
N ASP A 87 -10.57 4.34 -15.15
CA ASP A 87 -10.28 3.58 -13.93
C ASP A 87 -8.78 3.64 -13.56
N MET A 88 -7.89 3.83 -14.54
CA MET A 88 -6.44 3.95 -14.34
C MET A 88 -6.06 5.14 -13.44
N THR A 89 -6.91 6.17 -13.40
CA THR A 89 -6.68 7.39 -12.63
C THR A 89 -7.14 7.30 -11.17
N ARG A 90 -7.77 6.18 -10.78
CA ARG A 90 -8.23 5.97 -9.41
C ARG A 90 -7.06 5.96 -8.43
N ASP A 91 -7.20 6.70 -7.33
CA ASP A 91 -6.24 6.66 -6.24
C ASP A 91 -6.26 5.31 -5.53
N VAL A 92 -5.08 4.79 -5.23
CA VAL A 92 -4.83 3.50 -4.58
C VAL A 92 -3.83 3.70 -3.45
N LEU A 93 -4.21 3.25 -2.26
CA LEU A 93 -3.28 3.03 -1.15
C LEU A 93 -3.08 1.53 -0.99
N LYS A 94 -1.89 1.03 -1.31
CA LYS A 94 -1.51 -0.34 -1.00
C LYS A 94 -0.74 -0.37 0.31
N SER A 95 -1.33 -0.96 1.36
CA SER A 95 -0.63 -1.18 2.62
C SER A 95 0.46 -2.26 2.49
N GLU A 96 1.34 -2.35 3.47
CA GLU A 96 2.34 -3.43 3.55
C GLU A 96 1.71 -4.81 3.75
N THR A 97 0.54 -4.88 4.36
CA THR A 97 -0.19 -6.14 4.63
C THR A 97 -1.14 -6.51 3.49
N CYS A 98 -1.19 -5.73 2.43
CA CYS A 98 -2.10 -5.98 1.30
C CYS A 98 -1.45 -6.88 0.25
N ALA A 99 -2.17 -7.95 -0.13
CA ALA A 99 -1.92 -8.69 -1.36
C ALA A 99 -2.71 -8.07 -2.53
N VAL A 100 -2.18 -8.19 -3.75
CA VAL A 100 -2.87 -7.77 -4.99
C VAL A 100 -3.05 -8.99 -5.87
N LEU A 101 -4.28 -9.26 -6.31
CA LEU A 101 -4.58 -10.37 -7.21
C LEU A 101 -5.20 -9.86 -8.51
N ILE A 102 -4.80 -10.48 -9.62
CA ILE A 102 -5.45 -10.31 -10.93
C ILE A 102 -5.79 -11.71 -11.45
N PRO A 103 -7.02 -12.22 -11.18
CA PRO A 103 -7.40 -13.59 -11.48
C PRO A 103 -7.25 -13.98 -12.95
N GLU A 104 -7.57 -13.08 -13.88
CA GLU A 104 -7.48 -13.33 -15.33
C GLU A 104 -6.03 -13.50 -15.82
N LEU A 105 -5.07 -13.05 -15.02
CA LEU A 105 -3.64 -13.23 -15.27
C LEU A 105 -3.04 -14.38 -14.47
N GLU A 106 -3.84 -15.05 -13.62
CA GLU A 106 -3.36 -16.00 -12.61
C GLU A 106 -2.21 -15.40 -11.78
N PHE A 107 -2.31 -14.10 -11.48
CA PHE A 107 -1.26 -13.33 -10.84
C PHE A 107 -1.63 -12.96 -9.42
N GLU A 108 -0.67 -13.15 -8.52
CA GLU A 108 -0.73 -12.72 -7.13
C GLU A 108 0.58 -12.02 -6.75
N LEU A 109 0.45 -10.80 -6.26
CA LEU A 109 1.51 -10.06 -5.61
C LEU A 109 1.35 -10.21 -4.10
N GLY A 110 2.32 -10.88 -3.48
CA GLY A 110 2.32 -11.11 -2.04
C GLY A 110 2.36 -9.82 -1.22
N MET A 111 2.12 -9.99 0.08
CA MET A 111 2.26 -8.94 1.09
C MET A 111 3.70 -8.38 1.09
N ALA A 112 3.88 -7.17 1.60
CA ALA A 112 5.10 -6.34 1.62
C ALA A 112 5.60 -5.87 0.24
N ALA A 113 5.42 -6.64 -0.84
CA ALA A 113 5.86 -6.24 -2.16
C ALA A 113 5.08 -5.00 -2.64
N LEU A 114 5.81 -3.93 -3.04
CA LEU A 114 5.23 -2.64 -3.42
C LEU A 114 4.28 -2.03 -2.37
N GLY A 115 4.42 -2.42 -1.10
CA GLY A 115 3.59 -1.95 0.01
C GLY A 115 3.95 -0.55 0.49
N GLY A 116 3.05 0.04 1.28
CA GLY A 116 3.23 1.37 1.88
C GLY A 116 3.22 2.49 0.84
N LYS A 117 2.57 2.30 -0.31
CA LYS A 117 2.58 3.27 -1.42
C LYS A 117 1.19 3.84 -1.67
N PHE A 118 1.11 5.16 -1.79
CA PHE A 118 -0.04 5.86 -2.34
C PHE A 118 0.26 6.26 -3.78
N THR A 119 -0.57 5.80 -4.71
CA THR A 119 -0.36 5.90 -6.16
C THR A 119 -1.71 5.88 -6.87
N THR A 120 -1.72 5.96 -8.19
CA THR A 120 -2.90 5.61 -9.01
C THR A 120 -2.88 4.13 -9.38
N LEU A 121 -4.01 3.60 -9.86
CA LEU A 121 -4.13 2.25 -10.39
C LEU A 121 -3.14 2.00 -11.53
N GLU A 122 -2.96 2.98 -12.41
CA GLU A 122 -1.93 3.00 -13.45
C GLU A 122 -0.52 2.79 -12.87
N GLY A 123 -0.17 3.59 -11.87
CA GLY A 123 1.15 3.54 -11.26
C GLY A 123 1.41 2.20 -10.57
N LEU A 124 0.40 1.62 -9.93
CA LEU A 124 0.52 0.29 -9.31
C LEU A 124 0.76 -0.81 -10.36
N LEU A 125 0.01 -0.80 -11.48
CA LEU A 125 0.18 -1.78 -12.56
C LEU A 125 1.54 -1.63 -13.26
N GLN A 126 2.01 -0.39 -13.45
CA GLN A 126 3.33 -0.11 -13.99
C GLN A 126 4.44 -0.63 -13.06
N ASP A 127 4.34 -0.41 -11.76
CA ASP A 127 5.29 -0.95 -10.79
C ASP A 127 5.31 -2.49 -10.80
N ILE A 128 4.14 -3.13 -10.89
CA ILE A 128 4.02 -4.59 -10.99
C ILE A 128 4.75 -5.09 -12.23
N LYS A 129 4.54 -4.45 -13.38
CA LYS A 129 5.24 -4.77 -14.62
C LYS A 129 6.75 -4.63 -14.46
N ASP A 130 7.22 -3.52 -13.91
CA ASP A 130 8.65 -3.24 -13.74
C ASP A 130 9.31 -4.25 -12.77
N LEU A 131 8.60 -4.64 -11.70
CA LEU A 131 9.07 -5.65 -10.75
C LEU A 131 9.24 -7.03 -11.39
N ILE A 132 8.24 -7.47 -12.16
CA ILE A 132 8.16 -8.84 -12.70
C ILE A 132 8.95 -9.00 -14.00
N VAL A 133 9.01 -7.97 -14.84
CA VAL A 133 9.63 -8.02 -16.18
C VAL A 133 11.03 -7.43 -16.17
N SER A 134 11.22 -6.26 -15.57
CA SER A 134 12.50 -5.51 -15.70
C SER A 134 13.50 -5.83 -14.59
N LYS A 135 13.02 -6.05 -13.36
CA LYS A 135 13.87 -6.27 -12.18
C LYS A 135 14.00 -7.75 -11.78
N ASN A 136 13.48 -8.66 -12.58
CA ASN A 136 13.47 -10.08 -12.25
C ASN A 136 14.86 -10.70 -12.47
N PRO A 137 15.61 -11.04 -11.40
CA PRO A 137 16.98 -11.53 -11.53
C PRO A 137 17.04 -12.93 -12.17
N PHE A 138 15.91 -13.65 -12.21
CA PHE A 138 15.81 -14.98 -12.82
C PHE A 138 15.80 -14.94 -14.36
N ILE A 139 15.79 -13.76 -14.98
CA ILE A 139 15.97 -13.56 -16.43
C ILE A 139 17.48 -13.61 -16.82
N CYS A 140 18.39 -13.40 -15.87
CA CYS A 140 19.85 -13.32 -16.11
C CYS A 140 20.60 -14.62 -15.75
N GLY A 141 20.09 -15.77 -16.17
CA GLY A 141 20.77 -17.07 -16.04
C GLY A 141 20.75 -17.85 -17.35
N ASP A 142 21.89 -18.44 -17.71
CA ASP A 142 22.08 -19.39 -18.81
C ASP A 142 21.23 -20.67 -18.70
N SER A 143 20.59 -20.88 -17.54
CA SER A 143 19.68 -21.99 -17.25
C SER A 143 18.18 -21.62 -17.34
N SER A 144 17.84 -20.42 -17.83
CA SER A 144 16.44 -20.02 -18.02
C SER A 144 15.82 -20.77 -19.22
N SER A 145 14.81 -21.60 -18.96
CA SER A 145 14.04 -22.26 -20.02
C SER A 145 13.33 -21.19 -20.86
N SER A 146 13.40 -21.27 -22.19
CA SER A 146 12.73 -20.36 -23.14
C SER A 146 11.27 -20.07 -22.74
N ASP A 147 10.56 -21.11 -22.29
CA ASP A 147 9.15 -21.05 -21.89
C ASP A 147 8.88 -20.07 -20.74
N ARG A 148 9.85 -19.80 -19.87
CA ARG A 148 9.67 -18.86 -18.75
C ARG A 148 9.76 -17.42 -19.22
N LEU A 149 10.70 -17.13 -20.13
CA LEU A 149 10.85 -15.81 -20.73
C LEU A 149 9.63 -15.45 -21.56
N ASP A 150 9.10 -16.41 -22.32
CA ASP A 150 7.88 -16.21 -23.11
C ASP A 150 6.67 -15.90 -22.23
N LYS A 151 6.49 -16.61 -21.10
CA LYS A 151 5.42 -16.31 -20.13
C LYS A 151 5.55 -14.93 -19.49
N LEU A 152 6.77 -14.52 -19.13
CA LEU A 152 7.00 -13.19 -18.55
C LEU A 152 6.72 -12.07 -19.57
N LYS A 153 7.09 -12.30 -20.84
CA LYS A 153 6.78 -11.38 -21.93
C LYS A 153 5.27 -11.30 -22.18
N GLU A 154 4.59 -12.44 -22.22
CA GLU A 154 3.13 -12.51 -22.37
C GLU A 154 2.42 -11.77 -21.21
N PHE A 155 2.89 -11.95 -19.97
CA PHE A 155 2.38 -11.21 -18.82
C PHE A 155 2.56 -9.69 -18.99
N GLY A 156 3.76 -9.25 -19.38
CA GLY A 156 4.03 -7.83 -19.64
C GLY A 156 3.12 -7.25 -20.73
N GLU A 157 2.91 -7.98 -21.83
CA GLU A 157 2.00 -7.58 -22.91
C GLU A 157 0.54 -7.50 -22.45
N LYS A 158 0.09 -8.40 -21.55
CA LYS A 158 -1.26 -8.34 -21.00
C LYS A 158 -1.43 -7.14 -20.06
N ILE A 159 -0.44 -6.82 -19.23
CA ILE A 159 -0.46 -5.60 -18.38
C ILE A 159 -0.54 -4.35 -19.25
N GLU A 160 0.21 -4.29 -20.37
CA GLU A 160 0.10 -3.17 -21.32
C GLU A 160 -1.31 -3.05 -21.93
N LYS A 161 -1.96 -4.18 -22.26
CA LYS A 161 -3.35 -4.16 -22.75
C LYS A 161 -4.34 -3.67 -21.70
N ILE A 162 -4.13 -4.01 -20.43
CA ILE A 162 -4.95 -3.50 -19.31
C ILE A 162 -4.76 -1.99 -19.17
N LEU A 163 -3.51 -1.51 -19.14
CA LEU A 163 -3.17 -0.08 -19.07
C LEU A 163 -3.76 0.71 -20.24
N ALA A 164 -3.81 0.12 -21.44
CA ALA A 164 -4.42 0.72 -22.63
C ALA A 164 -5.97 0.63 -22.65
N GLY A 165 -6.60 0.01 -21.64
CA GLY A 165 -8.05 -0.21 -21.58
C GLY A 165 -8.58 -1.20 -22.62
N GLN A 166 -7.71 -2.03 -23.19
CA GLN A 166 -8.05 -3.03 -24.21
C GLN A 166 -8.42 -4.39 -23.62
N MET A 167 -8.17 -4.60 -22.33
CA MET A 167 -8.47 -5.83 -21.62
C MET A 167 -9.16 -5.49 -20.29
N LYS A 168 -10.35 -6.05 -20.10
CA LYS A 168 -11.10 -5.94 -18.85
C LYS A 168 -10.67 -7.05 -17.91
N VAL A 169 -10.39 -6.70 -16.67
CA VAL A 169 -9.89 -7.62 -15.64
C VAL A 169 -10.39 -7.21 -14.27
N HIS A 170 -10.36 -8.13 -13.32
CA HIS A 170 -10.58 -7.82 -11.92
C HIS A 170 -9.24 -7.57 -11.22
N ILE A 171 -9.14 -6.46 -10.49
CA ILE A 171 -8.07 -6.26 -9.53
C ILE A 171 -8.63 -6.40 -8.12
N ILE A 172 -7.98 -7.22 -7.31
CA ILE A 172 -8.39 -7.51 -5.94
C ILE A 172 -7.29 -7.04 -5.00
N LEU A 173 -7.63 -6.15 -4.07
CA LEU A 173 -6.80 -5.78 -2.92
C LEU A 173 -7.31 -6.55 -1.70
N ASP A 174 -6.53 -7.49 -1.20
CA ASP A 174 -6.86 -8.25 0.00
C ASP A 174 -5.94 -7.82 1.14
N ASP A 175 -6.47 -7.09 2.13
CA ASP A 175 -5.70 -6.58 3.25
C ASP A 175 -6.29 -7.05 4.60
N PRO A 176 -5.65 -8.01 5.27
CA PRO A 176 -6.04 -8.49 6.60
C PRO A 176 -6.03 -7.38 7.67
N ALA A 177 -5.23 -6.33 7.50
CA ALA A 177 -5.17 -5.21 8.43
C ALA A 177 -6.21 -4.10 8.14
N GLY A 178 -6.90 -4.18 7.00
CA GLY A 178 -7.89 -3.19 6.57
C GLY A 178 -7.31 -1.79 6.32
N ASN A 179 -6.03 -1.71 5.97
CA ASN A 179 -5.23 -0.49 5.81
C ASN A 179 -5.07 -0.03 4.35
N SER A 180 -5.59 -0.78 3.39
CA SER A 180 -5.60 -0.42 1.96
C SER A 180 -6.85 0.37 1.56
N TYR A 181 -6.72 1.13 0.48
CA TYR A 181 -7.78 1.95 -0.11
C TYR A 181 -7.74 1.87 -1.63
N LEU A 182 -8.92 1.90 -2.23
CA LEU A 182 -9.12 2.09 -3.66
C LEU A 182 -10.26 3.08 -3.85
N GLN A 183 -10.04 4.09 -4.67
CA GLN A 183 -10.98 5.19 -4.85
C GLN A 183 -12.29 4.73 -5.51
N ASN A 184 -13.39 5.02 -4.84
CA ASN A 184 -14.72 5.02 -5.44
C ASN A 184 -14.96 6.37 -6.12
N VAL A 185 -14.95 6.40 -7.46
CA VAL A 185 -15.20 7.62 -8.24
C VAL A 185 -16.65 8.10 -8.19
N TYR A 186 -17.58 7.24 -7.78
CA TYR A 186 -19.01 7.53 -7.63
C TYR A 186 -19.38 7.95 -6.20
N ALA A 187 -18.43 8.00 -5.27
CA ALA A 187 -18.71 8.34 -3.88
C ALA A 187 -19.52 9.66 -3.76
N PRO A 188 -20.57 9.71 -2.91
CA PRO A 188 -20.95 8.73 -1.90
C PRO A 188 -21.81 7.57 -2.41
N GLU A 189 -22.15 7.54 -3.70
CA GLU A 189 -22.91 6.44 -4.31
C GLU A 189 -22.03 5.20 -4.46
N ALA A 190 -22.65 4.03 -4.53
CA ALA A 190 -21.93 2.77 -4.72
C ALA A 190 -21.42 2.68 -6.17
N ASP A 191 -20.15 2.32 -6.32
CA ASP A 191 -19.60 1.99 -7.63
C ASP A 191 -20.18 0.65 -8.10
N PRO A 192 -20.79 0.58 -9.30
CA PRO A 192 -21.35 -0.66 -9.81
C PRO A 192 -20.30 -1.74 -10.10
N GLU A 193 -19.05 -1.35 -10.36
CA GLU A 193 -17.95 -2.25 -10.74
C GLU A 193 -16.99 -2.51 -9.57
N MET A 194 -17.25 -1.98 -8.37
CA MET A 194 -16.42 -2.19 -7.18
C MET A 194 -17.21 -2.81 -6.03
N THR A 195 -16.67 -3.87 -5.44
CA THR A 195 -17.18 -4.47 -4.21
C THR A 195 -16.16 -4.35 -3.09
N VAL A 196 -16.66 -4.08 -1.88
CA VAL A 196 -15.85 -4.01 -0.65
C VAL A 196 -16.44 -4.97 0.35
N GLU A 197 -15.69 -6.01 0.68
CA GLU A 197 -16.09 -7.05 1.62
C GLU A 197 -15.22 -6.97 2.87
N LYS A 198 -15.87 -7.01 4.04
CA LYS A 198 -15.15 -7.16 5.31
C LYS A 198 -15.22 -8.60 5.76
N TYR A 199 -14.10 -9.14 6.24
CA TYR A 199 -14.02 -10.53 6.68
C TYR A 199 -13.31 -10.66 8.03
N THR A 200 -13.67 -11.70 8.77
CA THR A 200 -12.96 -12.07 10.00
C THR A 200 -11.65 -12.74 9.62
N ARG A 201 -10.53 -12.19 10.10
CA ARG A 201 -9.20 -12.76 9.87
C ARG A 201 -9.11 -14.21 10.34
N THR A 202 -8.34 -15.00 9.61
CA THR A 202 -7.96 -16.34 10.06
C THR A 202 -6.96 -16.25 11.23
N PHE A 203 -6.77 -17.37 11.93
CA PHE A 203 -5.77 -17.44 13.01
C PHE A 203 -4.36 -17.11 12.50
N GLU A 204 -3.98 -17.62 11.32
CA GLU A 204 -2.68 -17.36 10.69
C GLU A 204 -2.50 -15.88 10.34
N GLN A 205 -3.53 -15.23 9.79
CA GLN A 205 -3.49 -13.79 9.52
C GLN A 205 -3.32 -12.97 10.81
N ASN A 206 -3.92 -13.41 11.93
CA ASN A 206 -3.70 -12.76 13.22
C ASN A 206 -2.28 -13.01 13.77
N GLU A 207 -1.70 -14.20 13.56
CA GLU A 207 -0.30 -14.48 13.93
C GLU A 207 0.66 -13.55 13.16
N GLU A 208 0.49 -13.44 11.85
CA GLU A 208 1.33 -12.58 11.00
C GLU A 208 1.25 -11.10 11.38
N LEU A 209 0.08 -10.66 11.85
CA LEU A 209 -0.14 -9.30 12.36
C LEU A 209 0.29 -9.14 13.84
N GLY A 210 0.74 -10.21 14.51
CA GLY A 210 1.11 -10.19 15.92
C GLY A 210 -0.05 -9.93 16.88
N LEU A 211 -1.29 -10.25 16.47
CA LEU A 211 -2.51 -9.93 17.22
C LEU A 211 -2.91 -11.01 18.22
N ASN A 212 -2.55 -12.27 17.99
CA ASN A 212 -2.98 -13.37 18.86
C ASN A 212 -2.37 -13.30 20.27
N ASP A 213 -1.12 -12.83 20.38
CA ASP A 213 -0.43 -12.63 21.67
C ASP A 213 -0.65 -11.24 22.27
N MET A 214 -1.41 -10.37 21.58
CA MET A 214 -1.62 -9.00 22.01
C MET A 214 -2.58 -8.93 23.20
N LYS A 215 -2.04 -8.85 24.42
CA LYS A 215 -2.82 -8.50 25.62
C LYS A 215 -3.15 -7.02 25.55
N THR A 216 -4.43 -6.65 25.44
CA THR A 216 -4.88 -5.23 25.45
C THR A 216 -5.42 -4.78 26.81
N GLU A 217 -5.60 -5.70 27.75
CA GLU A 217 -6.17 -5.47 29.08
C GLU A 217 -5.39 -6.20 30.18
N ASN A 218 -5.59 -5.79 31.44
CA ASN A 218 -5.07 -6.45 32.65
C ASN A 218 -3.54 -6.57 32.78
N TYR A 219 -2.78 -5.61 32.25
CA TYR A 219 -1.32 -5.53 32.41
C TYR A 219 -0.81 -5.49 33.88
N GLN A 220 -1.68 -5.21 34.85
CA GLN A 220 -1.30 -4.99 36.25
C GLN A 220 -1.62 -6.16 37.22
N GLN A 221 -2.19 -7.27 36.75
CA GLN A 221 -2.48 -8.41 37.61
C GLN A 221 -1.52 -9.57 37.35
N GLU A 222 -0.26 -9.39 37.76
CA GLU A 222 0.65 -10.49 38.12
C GLU A 222 1.83 -9.88 38.90
N LYS A 223 1.66 -9.78 40.22
CA LYS A 223 2.75 -9.63 41.19
C LYS A 223 2.60 -10.70 42.25
#